data_AF-A0A951LPF8-F1
#
_entry.id   AF-A0A951LPF8-F1
#
_cell.length_a   1.000
_cell.length_b   1.000
_cell.length_c   1.000
_cell.angle_alpha   90.00
_cell.angle_beta   90.00
_cell.angle_gamma   90.00
#
_symmetry.space_group_name_H-M   'P 1'
#
loop_
_entity.id
_entity.type
_entity.pdbx_description
1 polymer ?
#
loop_
_entity_poly.entity_id
_entity_poly.type
_entity_poly.pdbx_seq_one_letter_code
_entity_poly.pdbx_strand_id
1 'polypeptide(L)'
;MLLSLPLLLAGCGQVYWNEPEPPPASNLEAAERARIDADPCARRESWHGIESVAMRPFNECLDLLPAEVMHGVWFTGFEESGYVDGVDTVALRREIDSRSRNPEFETWLDIDDRAALSRLGLPRRSLRSRAIAIMFVGRRQRTPPQPDADGHAPLAVVVVDAVLSGRLLGYVTTRICVHDRPCRDLE
;
A
#
# COMPACT_ATOMS: atom_id res chain seq x y z
N MET A 1 -54.75 -52.71 5.50
CA MET A 1 -54.11 -51.40 5.76
C MET A 1 -52.61 -51.62 5.81
N LEU A 2 -51.91 -51.25 4.73
CA LEU A 2 -50.45 -51.28 4.63
C LEU A 2 -50.03 -49.83 4.34
N LEU A 3 -49.25 -49.24 5.25
CA LEU A 3 -48.70 -47.90 5.16
C LEU A 3 -47.36 -47.98 4.41
N SER A 4 -47.31 -47.39 3.22
CA SER A 4 -46.08 -47.23 2.43
C SER A 4 -45.51 -45.83 2.69
N LEU A 5 -44.35 -45.76 3.37
CA LEU A 5 -43.54 -44.55 3.51
C LEU A 5 -42.77 -44.27 2.20
N PRO A 6 -42.77 -43.05 1.66
CA PRO A 6 -41.78 -42.66 0.66
C PRO A 6 -40.48 -42.20 1.36
N LEU A 7 -39.36 -42.87 1.06
CA LEU A 7 -38.01 -42.38 1.35
C LEU A 7 -37.71 -41.19 0.44
N LEU A 8 -37.60 -40.00 1.03
CA LEU A 8 -36.98 -38.84 0.41
C LEU A 8 -35.46 -39.02 0.45
N LEU A 9 -34.86 -39.40 -0.67
CA LEU A 9 -33.42 -39.27 -0.92
C LEU A 9 -33.10 -37.78 -1.09
N ALA A 10 -32.68 -37.13 0.01
CA ALA A 10 -32.04 -35.83 -0.05
C ALA A 10 -30.62 -36.03 -0.62
N GLY A 11 -30.46 -35.81 -1.92
CA GLY A 11 -29.15 -35.70 -2.54
C GLY A 11 -28.44 -34.45 -2.02
N CYS A 12 -27.40 -34.63 -1.20
CA CYS A 12 -26.43 -33.58 -0.92
C CYS A 12 -25.65 -33.27 -2.20
N GLY A 13 -26.16 -32.34 -3.00
CA GLY A 13 -25.36 -31.71 -4.06
C GLY A 13 -24.25 -30.92 -3.41
N GLN A 14 -23.02 -31.45 -3.42
CA GLN A 14 -21.83 -30.66 -3.16
C GLN A 14 -21.73 -29.61 -4.27
N VAL A 15 -22.03 -28.36 -3.92
CA VAL A 15 -21.69 -27.19 -4.73
C VAL A 15 -20.17 -27.08 -4.69
N TYR A 16 -19.50 -27.63 -5.70
CA TYR A 16 -18.11 -27.30 -5.97
C TYR A 16 -18.11 -25.84 -6.42
N TRP A 17 -17.61 -24.96 -5.55
CA TRP A 17 -17.15 -23.66 -5.99
C TRP A 17 -15.98 -23.94 -6.93
N ASN A 18 -16.21 -23.86 -8.24
CA ASN A 18 -15.14 -23.78 -9.20
C ASN A 18 -14.39 -22.50 -8.87
N GLU A 19 -13.24 -22.63 -8.19
CA GLU A 19 -12.27 -21.55 -8.16
C GLU A 19 -11.96 -21.22 -9.62
N PRO A 20 -12.15 -19.97 -10.06
CA PRO A 20 -11.83 -19.60 -11.43
C PRO A 20 -10.38 -19.98 -11.70
N GLU A 21 -10.15 -20.76 -12.77
CA GLU A 21 -8.80 -21.11 -13.17
C GLU A 21 -7.97 -19.83 -13.28
N PRO A 22 -6.77 -19.78 -12.68
CA PRO A 22 -5.93 -18.61 -12.78
C PRO A 22 -5.69 -18.32 -14.27
N PRO A 23 -5.77 -17.05 -14.68
CA PRO A 23 -5.58 -16.70 -16.09
C PRO A 23 -4.21 -17.24 -16.57
N PRO A 24 -4.10 -17.66 -17.84
CA PRO A 24 -2.84 -18.16 -18.37
C PRO A 24 -1.75 -17.10 -18.21
N ALA A 25 -0.51 -17.51 -17.90
CA ALA A 25 0.60 -16.62 -17.58
C ALA A 25 0.84 -15.51 -18.62
N SER A 26 0.53 -15.77 -19.90
CA SER A 26 0.60 -14.77 -20.98
C SER A 26 -0.34 -13.58 -20.78
N ASN A 27 -1.48 -13.77 -20.11
CA ASN A 27 -2.42 -12.70 -19.80
C ASN A 27 -1.94 -11.85 -18.61
N LEU A 28 -1.22 -12.46 -17.67
CA LEU A 28 -0.60 -11.74 -16.55
C LEU A 28 0.57 -10.86 -17.03
N GLU A 29 1.41 -11.38 -17.92
CA GLU A 29 2.50 -10.59 -18.52
C GLU A 29 1.98 -9.41 -19.34
N ALA A 30 0.92 -9.62 -20.12
CA ALA A 30 0.29 -8.54 -20.90
C ALA A 30 -0.39 -7.50 -20.00
N ALA A 31 -1.07 -7.92 -18.93
CA ALA A 31 -1.71 -7.01 -17.97
C ALA A 31 -0.68 -6.20 -17.19
N GLU A 32 0.40 -6.84 -16.72
CA GLU A 32 1.51 -6.17 -16.05
C GLU A 32 2.19 -5.17 -16.99
N ARG A 33 2.38 -5.55 -18.25
CA ARG A 33 2.93 -4.68 -19.28
C ARG A 33 2.03 -3.46 -19.52
N ALA A 34 0.72 -3.66 -19.67
CA ALA A 34 -0.23 -2.55 -19.81
C ALA A 34 -0.24 -1.63 -18.57
N ARG A 35 -0.11 -2.18 -17.36
CA ARG A 35 -0.02 -1.42 -16.11
C ARG A 35 1.21 -0.51 -16.08
N ILE A 36 2.38 -1.05 -16.39
CA ILE A 36 3.63 -0.29 -16.47
C ILE A 36 3.52 0.82 -17.52
N ASP A 37 2.95 0.52 -18.70
CA ASP A 37 2.83 1.50 -19.78
C ASP A 37 1.84 2.63 -19.47
N ALA A 38 0.88 2.37 -18.57
CA ALA A 38 -0.11 3.35 -18.13
C ALA A 38 0.36 4.19 -16.93
N ASP A 39 1.41 3.76 -16.20
CA ASP A 39 1.96 4.51 -15.08
C ASP A 39 2.82 5.68 -15.61
N PRO A 40 2.45 6.95 -15.34
CA PRO A 40 3.18 8.11 -15.85
C PRO A 40 4.62 8.21 -15.33
N CYS A 41 4.93 7.53 -14.23
CA CYS A 41 6.22 7.54 -13.57
C CYS A 41 7.09 6.34 -13.92
N ALA A 42 6.51 5.27 -14.48
CA ALA A 42 7.27 4.11 -14.92
C ALA A 42 7.86 4.31 -16.32
N ARG A 43 9.13 3.93 -16.50
CA ARG A 43 9.79 3.90 -17.80
C ARG A 43 10.47 2.56 -17.99
N ARG A 44 10.20 1.89 -19.10
CA ARG A 44 10.99 0.72 -19.51
C ARG A 44 12.35 1.16 -20.00
N GLU A 45 13.36 0.49 -19.50
CA GLU A 45 14.74 0.65 -19.92
C GLU A 45 15.30 -0.73 -20.28
N SER A 46 16.08 -0.82 -21.34
CA SER A 46 16.80 -2.05 -21.70
C SER A 46 18.28 -1.86 -21.43
N TRP A 47 18.86 -2.70 -20.59
CA TRP A 47 20.30 -2.71 -20.33
C TRP A 47 20.88 -4.09 -20.66
N HIS A 48 21.81 -4.17 -21.61
CA HIS A 48 22.38 -5.44 -22.11
C HIS A 48 21.34 -6.51 -22.51
N GLY A 49 20.20 -6.10 -23.08
CA GLY A 49 19.14 -7.01 -23.49
C GLY A 49 18.23 -7.49 -22.36
N ILE A 50 18.42 -6.99 -21.13
CA ILE A 50 17.50 -7.19 -20.00
C ILE A 50 16.57 -5.98 -19.94
N GLU A 51 15.26 -6.23 -19.99
CA GLU A 51 14.22 -5.22 -19.78
C GLU A 51 14.04 -4.98 -18.28
N SER A 52 14.13 -3.72 -17.86
CA SER A 52 13.89 -3.27 -16.48
C SER A 52 12.92 -2.10 -16.48
N VAL A 53 12.22 -1.89 -15.36
CA VAL A 53 11.38 -0.72 -15.14
C VAL A 53 12.12 0.24 -14.21
N ALA A 54 12.38 1.45 -14.70
CA ALA A 54 12.90 2.56 -13.92
C ALA A 54 11.74 3.46 -13.49
N MET A 55 11.69 3.79 -12.20
CA MET A 55 10.73 4.76 -11.67
C MET A 55 11.35 6.16 -11.71
N ARG A 56 10.67 7.09 -12.37
CA ARG A 56 11.03 8.51 -12.35
C ARG A 56 10.61 9.13 -11.01
N PRO A 57 11.32 10.17 -10.56
CA PRO A 57 10.89 10.95 -9.40
C PRO A 57 9.46 11.48 -9.58
N PHE A 58 8.61 11.35 -8.56
CA PHE A 58 7.19 11.70 -8.66
C PHE A 58 6.95 13.17 -9.02
N ASN A 59 7.84 14.06 -8.58
CA ASN A 59 7.83 15.49 -8.94
C ASN A 59 8.08 15.79 -10.42
N GLU A 60 8.54 14.82 -11.21
CA GLU A 60 8.79 14.99 -12.65
C GLU A 60 7.75 14.32 -13.57
N CYS A 61 6.87 13.49 -13.01
CA CYS A 61 5.91 12.67 -13.78
C CYS A 61 4.46 12.84 -13.34
N LEU A 62 4.19 13.27 -12.10
CA LEU A 62 2.83 13.53 -11.64
C LEU A 62 2.42 14.99 -11.87
N ASP A 63 1.15 15.20 -12.19
CA ASP A 63 0.52 16.53 -12.08
C ASP A 63 0.25 16.83 -10.61
N LEU A 64 0.99 17.79 -10.07
CA LEU A 64 0.95 18.17 -8.67
C LEU A 64 0.22 19.50 -8.47
N LEU A 65 -0.53 19.60 -7.37
CA LEU A 65 -1.09 20.85 -6.88
C LEU A 65 0.03 21.82 -6.42
N PRO A 66 -0.28 23.12 -6.27
CA PRO A 66 0.66 24.08 -5.68
C PRO A 66 1.13 23.63 -4.29
N ALA A 67 2.33 24.07 -3.93
CA ALA A 67 2.91 23.75 -2.62
C ALA A 67 2.07 24.34 -1.48
N GLU A 68 1.83 23.53 -0.44
CA GLU A 68 1.13 23.92 0.77
C GLU A 68 1.86 23.41 2.02
N VAL A 69 1.56 24.00 3.18
CA VAL A 69 2.03 23.46 4.46
C VAL A 69 1.09 22.35 4.89
N MET A 70 1.65 21.17 5.12
CA MET A 70 0.93 19.95 5.48
C MET A 70 1.43 19.46 6.83
N HIS A 71 0.56 18.77 7.55
CA HIS A 71 0.91 18.10 8.79
C HIS A 71 0.16 16.79 8.90
N GLY A 72 0.79 15.80 9.51
CA GLY A 72 0.21 14.47 9.63
C GLY A 72 1.16 13.50 10.30
N VAL A 73 0.87 12.20 10.20
CA VAL A 73 1.76 11.14 10.64
C VAL A 73 2.36 10.43 9.46
N TRP A 74 3.69 10.46 9.41
CA TRP A 74 4.52 9.73 8.47
C TRP A 74 4.98 8.41 9.06
N PHE A 75 4.79 7.34 8.30
CA PHE A 75 5.20 5.99 8.60
C PHE A 75 6.40 5.61 7.72
N THR A 76 7.55 5.33 8.35
CA THR A 76 8.81 4.98 7.66
C THR A 76 9.35 3.65 8.18
N GLY A 77 10.19 2.99 7.38
CA GLY A 77 10.79 1.69 7.67
C GLY A 77 9.98 0.49 7.17
N PHE A 78 8.96 0.74 6.35
CA PHE A 78 8.28 -0.27 5.54
C PHE A 78 8.79 -0.23 4.09
N GLU A 79 8.32 -1.15 3.24
CA GLU A 79 8.56 -1.08 1.79
C GLU A 79 7.99 0.21 1.17
N GLU A 80 6.92 0.75 1.76
CA GLU A 80 6.25 1.98 1.33
C GLU A 80 6.20 3.02 2.47
N SER A 81 6.43 4.29 2.14
CA SER A 81 6.37 5.41 3.07
C SER A 81 4.94 5.91 3.20
N GLY A 82 4.19 5.40 4.18
CA GLY A 82 2.78 5.75 4.38
C GLY A 82 2.59 7.11 5.06
N TYR A 83 1.47 7.78 4.76
CA TYR A 83 1.11 9.05 5.40
C TYR A 83 -0.38 9.18 5.69
N VAL A 84 -0.68 9.68 6.88
CA VAL A 84 -2.04 10.02 7.32
C VAL A 84 -2.10 11.53 7.56
N ASP A 85 -2.98 12.18 6.81
CA ASP A 85 -3.09 13.63 6.78
C ASP A 85 -3.89 14.21 7.96
N GLY A 86 -3.48 15.37 8.46
CA GLY A 86 -4.24 16.16 9.44
C GLY A 86 -4.30 15.57 10.85
N VAL A 87 -3.42 14.62 11.19
CA VAL A 87 -3.39 13.96 12.51
C VAL A 87 -2.03 14.10 13.20
N ASP A 88 -2.04 14.21 14.53
CA ASP A 88 -0.83 14.32 15.36
C ASP A 88 -0.49 13.03 16.15
N THR A 89 -1.40 12.04 16.11
CA THR A 89 -1.31 10.78 16.85
C THR A 89 -1.93 9.64 16.06
N VAL A 90 -1.40 8.43 16.25
CA VAL A 90 -1.90 7.18 15.65
C VAL A 90 -1.74 6.02 16.63
N ALA A 91 -2.45 4.93 16.41
CA ALA A 91 -2.17 3.67 17.09
C ALA A 91 -0.80 3.13 16.60
N LEU A 92 0.08 2.78 17.54
CA LEU A 92 1.40 2.22 17.22
C LEU A 92 1.35 0.71 16.98
N ARG A 93 0.27 0.06 17.39
CA ARG A 93 0.01 -1.35 17.08
C ARG A 93 -0.91 -1.40 15.86
N ARG A 94 -0.48 -2.13 14.84
CA ARG A 94 -1.23 -2.30 13.59
C ARG A 94 -1.53 -3.76 13.35
N GLU A 95 -2.73 -4.02 12.90
CA GLU A 95 -3.17 -5.34 12.48
C GLU A 95 -3.38 -5.29 10.97
N ILE A 96 -2.63 -6.11 10.24
CA ILE A 96 -2.81 -6.29 8.81
C ILE A 96 -3.51 -7.62 8.64
N ASP A 97 -4.75 -7.59 8.15
CA ASP A 97 -5.38 -8.79 7.63
C ASP A 97 -4.75 -9.08 6.26
N SER A 98 -4.27 -10.30 6.06
CA SER A 98 -3.76 -10.78 4.78
C SER A 98 -4.70 -10.53 3.58
N ARG A 99 -6.01 -10.35 3.83
CA ARG A 99 -7.01 -10.00 2.81
C ARG A 99 -7.32 -8.52 2.69
N SER A 100 -6.98 -7.70 3.69
CA SER A 100 -7.23 -6.26 3.65
C SER A 100 -5.94 -5.51 3.38
N ARG A 101 -5.93 -4.69 2.32
CA ARG A 101 -4.94 -3.60 2.24
C ARG A 101 -5.20 -2.71 3.44
N ASN A 102 -4.13 -2.37 4.17
CA ASN A 102 -4.23 -1.59 5.37
C ASN A 102 -4.83 -0.21 5.01
N PRO A 103 -6.09 0.08 5.36
CA PRO A 103 -6.79 1.27 4.89
C PRO A 103 -6.17 2.56 5.44
N GLU A 104 -5.28 2.46 6.42
CA GLU A 104 -4.59 3.62 7.00
C GLU A 104 -3.54 4.22 6.06
N PHE A 105 -3.16 3.53 4.98
CA PHE A 105 -2.20 4.02 4.00
C PHE A 105 -2.88 4.31 2.67
N GLU A 106 -3.78 5.28 2.62
CA GLU A 106 -4.32 5.73 1.33
C GLU A 106 -3.35 6.66 0.60
N THR A 107 -2.33 7.16 1.29
CA THR A 107 -1.36 8.13 0.76
C THR A 107 0.08 7.67 0.97
N TRP A 108 0.83 7.67 -0.13
CA TRP A 108 2.29 7.56 -0.17
C TRP A 108 2.92 8.93 0.02
N LEU A 109 3.90 9.03 0.94
CA LEU A 109 4.73 10.22 1.12
C LEU A 109 6.10 10.04 0.44
N ASP A 110 6.27 10.70 -0.70
CA ASP A 110 7.54 10.76 -1.42
C ASP A 110 8.46 11.77 -0.73
N ILE A 111 9.40 11.23 0.04
CA ILE A 111 10.33 11.97 0.87
C ILE A 111 11.68 11.26 0.84
N ASP A 112 12.78 12.02 0.80
CA ASP A 112 14.10 11.44 1.08
C ASP A 112 14.18 11.11 2.58
N ASP A 113 13.84 9.86 2.93
CA ASP A 113 13.88 9.34 4.30
C ASP A 113 15.19 9.66 5.01
N ARG A 114 16.32 9.54 4.32
CA ARG A 114 17.63 9.75 4.92
C ARG A 114 17.84 11.23 5.26
N ALA A 115 17.51 12.12 4.33
CA ALA A 115 17.62 13.56 4.55
C ALA A 115 16.61 14.03 5.62
N ALA A 116 15.37 13.56 5.56
CA ALA A 116 14.31 13.89 6.50
C ALA A 116 14.63 13.43 7.93
N LEU A 117 14.99 12.16 8.12
CA LEU A 117 15.38 11.65 9.45
C LEU A 117 16.59 12.41 10.01
N SER A 118 17.57 12.73 9.15
CA SER A 118 18.72 13.54 9.56
C SER A 118 18.32 14.94 10.00
N ARG A 119 17.40 15.59 9.26
CA ARG A 119 16.87 16.93 9.56
C ARG A 119 16.13 16.96 10.90
N LEU A 120 15.42 15.88 11.22
CA LEU A 120 14.66 15.69 12.46
C LEU A 120 15.52 15.24 13.66
N GLY A 121 16.80 14.95 13.46
CA GLY A 121 17.68 14.42 14.51
C GLY A 121 17.33 12.98 14.94
N LEU A 122 16.68 12.22 14.06
CA LEU A 122 16.28 10.83 14.32
C LEU A 122 17.32 9.84 13.75
N PRO A 123 17.48 8.64 14.36
CA PRO A 123 18.47 7.68 13.87
C PRO A 123 18.14 7.22 12.45
N ARG A 124 19.09 7.24 11.52
CA ARG A 124 18.83 6.84 10.12
C ARG A 124 18.59 5.36 9.92
N ARG A 125 19.17 4.52 10.79
CA ARG A 125 19.03 3.06 10.74
C ARG A 125 18.18 2.61 11.93
N SER A 126 17.13 1.87 11.64
CA SER A 126 16.32 1.17 12.62
C SER A 126 15.86 -0.14 12.00
N LEU A 127 15.88 -1.20 12.80
CA LEU A 127 15.32 -2.49 12.41
C LEU A 127 13.79 -2.49 12.50
N ARG A 128 13.20 -1.41 13.01
CA ARG A 128 11.76 -1.26 13.25
C ARG A 128 11.20 -0.07 12.50
N SER A 129 9.99 -0.24 11.99
CA SER A 129 9.18 0.83 11.43
C SER A 129 8.77 1.84 12.49
N ARG A 130 8.50 3.07 12.08
CA ARG A 130 8.27 4.22 12.97
C ARG A 130 7.07 5.03 12.53
N ALA A 131 6.42 5.65 13.50
CA ALA A 131 5.43 6.70 13.28
C ALA A 131 6.02 8.04 13.75
N ILE A 132 6.00 9.04 12.88
CA ILE A 132 6.56 10.37 13.10
C ILE A 132 5.46 11.39 12.82
N ALA A 133 5.06 12.17 13.81
CA ALA A 133 4.26 13.37 13.54
C ALA A 133 5.17 14.36 12.81
N ILE A 134 4.78 14.81 11.63
CA ILE A 134 5.61 15.62 10.73
C ILE A 134 4.83 16.84 10.26
N MET A 135 5.54 17.96 10.10
CA MET A 135 5.05 19.15 9.42
C MET A 135 6.04 19.50 8.30
N PHE A 136 5.53 19.75 7.10
CA PHE A 136 6.36 19.95 5.91
C PHE A 136 5.67 20.87 4.90
N VAL A 137 6.45 21.41 3.97
CA VAL A 137 5.94 21.98 2.72
C VAL A 137 5.95 20.88 1.68
N GLY A 138 4.81 20.64 1.04
CA GLY A 138 4.67 19.57 0.05
C GLY A 138 3.56 19.82 -0.95
N ARG A 139 3.34 18.84 -1.83
CA ARG A 139 2.39 18.92 -2.94
C ARG A 139 1.63 17.62 -3.06
N ARG A 140 0.31 17.72 -3.20
CA ARG A 140 -0.56 16.58 -3.49
C ARG A 140 -0.62 16.32 -4.99
N GLN A 141 -0.71 15.05 -5.38
CA GLN A 141 -1.17 14.68 -6.70
C GLN A 141 -2.56 15.28 -6.97
N ARG A 142 -2.74 15.94 -8.12
CA ARG A 142 -4.00 16.62 -8.46
C ARG A 142 -5.16 15.64 -8.62
N THR A 143 -4.91 14.53 -9.29
CA THR A 143 -5.91 13.51 -9.57
C THR A 143 -5.43 12.22 -8.93
N PRO A 144 -6.02 11.79 -7.79
CA PRO A 144 -5.66 10.53 -7.17
C PRO A 144 -6.03 9.37 -8.11
N PRO A 145 -5.28 8.26 -8.04
CA PRO A 145 -5.56 7.09 -8.86
C PRO A 145 -6.98 6.55 -8.59
N GLN A 146 -7.69 6.15 -9.64
CA GLN A 146 -8.99 5.50 -9.44
C GLN A 146 -8.80 4.05 -8.97
N PRO A 147 -9.71 3.53 -8.14
CA PRO A 147 -9.77 2.11 -7.84
C PRO A 147 -9.87 1.27 -9.12
N ASP A 148 -9.12 0.18 -9.19
CA ASP A 148 -9.30 -0.84 -10.21
C ASP A 148 -10.62 -1.61 -10.02
N ALA A 149 -10.91 -2.55 -10.92
CA ALA A 149 -12.15 -3.33 -10.89
C ALA A 149 -12.32 -4.18 -9.61
N ASP A 150 -11.24 -4.47 -8.91
CA ASP A 150 -11.20 -5.21 -7.65
C ASP A 150 -11.24 -4.25 -6.43
N GLY A 151 -11.41 -2.95 -6.68
CA GLY A 151 -11.47 -1.90 -5.65
C GLY A 151 -10.10 -1.42 -5.18
N HIS A 152 -9.00 -1.80 -5.84
CA HIS A 152 -7.67 -1.32 -5.49
C HIS A 152 -7.39 0.04 -6.11
N ALA A 153 -7.41 1.10 -5.29
CA ALA A 153 -6.81 2.36 -5.70
C ALA A 153 -5.28 2.26 -5.54
N PRO A 154 -4.49 2.60 -6.58
CA PRO A 154 -3.09 2.96 -6.34
C PRO A 154 -3.02 4.11 -5.32
N LEU A 155 -1.99 4.11 -4.48
CA LEU A 155 -1.86 5.08 -3.39
C LEU A 155 -1.81 6.50 -3.94
N ALA A 156 -2.56 7.42 -3.35
CA ALA A 156 -2.41 8.84 -3.65
C ALA A 156 -0.99 9.28 -3.27
N VAL A 157 -0.34 10.14 -4.06
CA VAL A 157 1.04 10.57 -3.77
C VAL A 157 1.07 11.99 -3.21
N VAL A 158 1.84 12.19 -2.15
CA VAL A 158 2.25 13.50 -1.64
C VAL A 158 3.76 13.61 -1.73
N VAL A 159 4.26 14.64 -2.40
CA VAL A 159 5.69 14.92 -2.54
C VAL A 159 6.11 15.96 -1.51
N VAL A 160 7.23 15.71 -0.81
CA VAL A 160 7.78 16.62 0.19
C VAL A 160 8.84 17.53 -0.43
N ASP A 161 8.56 18.83 -0.44
CA ASP A 161 9.51 19.86 -0.88
C ASP A 161 10.50 20.21 0.25
N ALA A 162 10.01 20.36 1.49
CA ALA A 162 10.83 20.70 2.65
C ALA A 162 10.23 20.27 4.00
N VAL A 163 11.02 19.58 4.82
CA VAL A 163 10.64 19.23 6.20
C VAL A 163 10.80 20.45 7.13
N LEU A 164 9.72 20.81 7.83
CA LEU A 164 9.70 21.93 8.77
C LEU A 164 9.99 21.46 10.19
N SER A 165 9.27 20.44 10.65
CA SER A 165 9.44 19.86 11.98
C SER A 165 8.93 18.42 12.04
N GLY A 166 9.25 17.74 13.12
CA GLY A 166 8.70 16.41 13.36
C GLY A 166 9.11 15.86 14.71
N ARG A 167 8.34 14.88 15.18
CA ARG A 167 8.52 14.22 16.48
C ARG A 167 8.21 12.75 16.35
N LEU A 168 9.12 11.90 16.85
CA LEU A 168 8.87 10.47 16.94
C LEU A 168 7.69 10.20 17.88
N LEU A 169 6.66 9.52 17.37
CA LEU A 169 5.54 9.04 18.18
C LEU A 169 5.86 7.69 18.81
N GLY A 170 6.57 6.85 18.08
CA GLY A 170 7.04 5.56 18.56
C GLY A 170 7.40 4.62 17.42
N TYR A 171 7.61 3.36 17.78
CA TYR A 171 7.86 2.27 16.85
C TYR A 171 6.57 1.52 16.58
N VAL A 172 6.35 1.20 15.31
CA VAL A 172 5.16 0.51 14.87
C VAL A 172 5.37 -0.98 15.00
N THR A 173 4.43 -1.67 15.63
CA THR A 173 4.39 -3.13 15.66
C THR A 173 3.29 -3.60 14.72
N THR A 174 3.66 -4.46 13.77
CA THR A 174 2.74 -5.02 12.79
C THR A 174 2.40 -6.45 13.19
N ARG A 175 1.11 -6.75 13.26
CA ARG A 175 0.60 -8.11 13.46
C ARG A 175 -0.08 -8.57 12.18
N ILE A 176 0.38 -9.67 11.61
CA ILE A 176 -0.27 -10.26 10.42
C ILE A 176 -1.28 -11.29 10.88
N CYS A 177 -2.53 -11.08 10.51
CA CYS A 177 -3.61 -12.04 10.62
C CYS A 177 -3.78 -12.73 9.26
N VAL A 178 -3.34 -13.99 9.18
CA VAL A 178 -3.65 -14.84 8.02
C VAL A 178 -4.95 -15.56 8.34
N HIS A 179 -5.89 -15.58 7.40
CA HIS A 179 -7.15 -16.30 7.58
C HIS A 179 -6.88 -17.76 8.03
N ASP A 180 -7.65 -18.23 9.01
CA ASP A 180 -7.52 -19.55 9.64
C ASP A 180 -6.24 -19.79 10.46
N ARG A 181 -5.47 -18.73 10.78
CA ARG A 181 -4.32 -18.81 11.69
C ARG A 181 -4.38 -17.73 12.78
N PRO A 182 -3.90 -18.02 13.99
CA PRO A 182 -3.75 -16.99 15.00
C PRO A 182 -2.77 -15.92 14.51
N CYS A 183 -3.15 -14.66 14.65
CA CYS A 183 -2.32 -13.54 14.21
C CYS A 183 -0.98 -13.54 14.93
N ARG A 184 0.11 -13.32 14.19
CA ARG A 184 1.48 -13.31 14.71
C ARG A 184 2.08 -11.92 14.59
N ASP A 185 2.83 -11.51 15.60
CA ASP A 185 3.60 -10.28 15.56
C ASP A 185 4.80 -10.48 14.62
N LEU A 186 5.06 -9.49 13.75
CA LEU A 186 6.31 -9.40 12.99
C LEU A 186 7.33 -8.68 13.87
N GLU A 187 8.42 -9.36 14.21
CA GLU A 187 9.55 -8.78 14.97
C GLU A 187 10.50 -7.96 14.10
#